data_AF-A0A938RY42-F1
#
_entry.id   AF-A0A938RY42-F1
#
_cell.length_a   1.000
_cell.length_b   1.000
_cell.length_c   1.000
_cell.angle_alpha   90.00
_cell.angle_beta   90.00
_cell.angle_gamma   90.00
#
_symmetry.space_group_name_H-M   'P 1'
#
loop_
_entity.id
_entity.type
_entity.pdbx_description
1 polymer ?
#
loop_
_entity_poly.entity_id
_entity_poly.type
_entity_poly.pdbx_seq_one_letter_code
_entity_poly.pdbx_strand_id
1 'polypeptide(L)'
;MCFDIAWENSWRHEANHDAAWVFFKVRAEGEKEWQHVRLVADKVLNPTGYSQETGGTRLDFVVPDGPDGFTGMFVRRAEYGVGKVAATKVTAIWDLAANKGMTKDPKVSVRAFGIEMVFVPEGPFFLGSGGTEPYHFYQYTDGTQHTQPYRVTSAGAIPTGQQAGKLWARRGAQPEDKGELPAAFPNGYAAFYCMKFHVLVCHYTDFLNMLDAPQAEIRYTDKVRYGQIGRSEKLPKYICGSSDSWRACVALSWADGATFAAWAGLRPMTELEYEKVTRGPMEPGWDTGDDLDHPSYWEVRNINGWRLPRERPVTVGNAKGRSFKGTHGQGRAALPADWPQEDAVGAGIRGGHGAAGRPSHRLLADGVAPERADYGWRGVRTAPKGIGN
;
A
#
# COMPACT_ATOMS: atom_id res chain seq x y z
N MET A 1 24.66 6.74 1.01
CA MET A 1 24.52 5.41 0.36
C MET A 1 24.37 5.62 -1.14
N CYS A 2 24.86 4.70 -1.96
CA CYS A 2 24.86 4.80 -3.43
C CYS A 2 24.31 3.50 -4.03
N PHE A 3 23.43 3.59 -5.03
CA PHE A 3 22.80 2.44 -5.68
C PHE A 3 22.36 2.76 -7.12
N ASP A 4 22.07 1.73 -7.91
CA ASP A 4 21.49 1.88 -9.24
C ASP A 4 20.00 1.51 -9.20
N ILE A 5 19.19 2.14 -10.06
CA ILE A 5 17.76 1.89 -10.14
C ILE A 5 17.29 1.85 -11.59
N ALA A 6 16.43 0.87 -11.88
CA ALA A 6 15.73 0.77 -13.14
C ALA A 6 14.38 0.09 -12.97
N TRP A 7 13.39 0.53 -13.75
CA TRP A 7 12.11 -0.18 -13.91
C TRP A 7 11.51 0.16 -15.27
N GLU A 8 10.63 -0.72 -15.76
CA GLU A 8 10.01 -0.60 -17.07
C GLU A 8 8.67 0.13 -16.97
N ASN A 9 8.20 0.68 -18.09
CA ASN A 9 6.87 1.29 -18.21
C ASN A 9 6.60 2.37 -17.15
N SER A 10 7.57 3.25 -16.89
CA SER A 10 7.37 4.44 -16.07
C SER A 10 6.62 5.50 -16.84
N TRP A 11 5.87 6.36 -16.14
CA TRP A 11 5.23 7.53 -16.72
C TRP A 11 5.18 8.70 -15.76
N ARG A 12 5.21 9.90 -16.33
CA ARG A 12 4.82 11.13 -15.66
C ARG A 12 4.17 12.06 -16.67
N HIS A 13 3.03 12.62 -16.31
CA HIS A 13 2.35 13.69 -17.03
C HIS A 13 1.80 14.71 -16.03
N GLU A 14 0.98 15.65 -16.48
CA GLU A 14 0.50 16.77 -15.65
C GLU A 14 -0.28 16.33 -14.41
N ALA A 15 -1.16 15.34 -14.55
CA ALA A 15 -2.10 14.95 -13.50
C ALA A 15 -1.68 13.72 -12.67
N ASN A 16 -0.74 12.90 -13.15
CA ASN A 16 -0.38 11.65 -12.51
C ASN A 16 1.03 11.15 -12.89
N HIS A 17 1.59 10.25 -12.09
CA HIS A 17 2.87 9.58 -12.32
C HIS A 17 2.99 8.27 -11.56
N ASP A 18 3.88 7.42 -12.03
CA ASP A 18 4.42 6.33 -11.22
C ASP A 18 5.71 6.74 -10.50
N ALA A 19 6.07 5.95 -9.50
CA ALA A 19 7.29 6.13 -8.72
C ALA A 19 7.77 4.78 -8.19
N ALA A 20 9.00 4.71 -7.71
CA ALA A 20 9.48 3.64 -6.85
C ALA A 20 9.56 4.15 -5.40
N TRP A 21 8.92 3.46 -4.46
CA TRP A 21 9.20 3.62 -3.03
C TRP A 21 10.48 2.85 -2.71
N VAL A 22 11.54 3.59 -2.38
CA VAL A 22 12.87 3.08 -2.08
C VAL A 22 13.18 3.21 -0.61
N PHE A 23 13.57 2.11 0.02
CA PHE A 23 14.00 2.07 1.41
C PHE A 23 15.17 1.10 1.59
N PHE A 24 15.85 1.20 2.73
CA PHE A 24 17.08 0.44 2.96
C PHE A 24 17.07 -0.30 4.29
N LYS A 25 17.80 -1.41 4.32
CA LYS A 25 18.13 -2.16 5.53
C LYS A 25 19.65 -2.22 5.65
N VAL A 26 20.14 -2.07 6.87
CA VAL A 26 21.56 -2.12 7.19
C VAL A 26 21.80 -3.15 8.27
N ARG A 27 22.95 -3.82 8.20
CA ARG A 27 23.41 -4.76 9.21
C ARG A 27 24.91 -4.59 9.38
N ALA A 28 25.36 -4.44 10.61
CA ALA A 28 26.80 -4.39 10.90
C ALA A 28 27.41 -5.76 10.62
N GLU A 29 28.68 -5.80 10.20
CA GLU A 29 29.39 -7.05 10.03
C GLU A 29 29.42 -7.85 11.34
N GLY A 30 29.17 -9.16 11.27
CA GLY A 30 29.08 -10.05 12.44
C GLY A 30 27.73 -10.03 13.16
N GLU A 31 26.89 -9.01 12.95
CA GLU A 31 25.54 -8.95 13.52
C GLU A 31 24.54 -9.78 12.72
N LYS A 32 23.51 -10.27 13.40
CA LYS A 32 22.43 -11.06 12.78
C LYS A 32 21.24 -10.20 12.35
N GLU A 33 20.92 -9.18 13.13
CA GLU A 33 19.70 -8.39 12.99
C GLU A 33 19.83 -7.26 11.97
N TRP A 34 18.88 -7.18 11.05
CA TRP A 34 18.77 -6.06 10.12
C TRP A 34 18.06 -4.89 10.78
N GLN A 35 18.60 -3.69 10.61
CA GLN A 35 18.01 -2.45 11.05
C GLN A 35 17.54 -1.63 9.84
N HIS A 36 16.43 -0.93 10.00
CA HIS A 36 15.95 -0.03 8.97
C HIS A 36 16.77 1.27 8.96
N VAL A 37 17.19 1.69 7.77
CA VAL A 37 17.91 2.93 7.60
C VAL A 37 16.94 4.10 7.72
N ARG A 38 17.29 5.09 8.55
CA ARG A 38 16.62 6.39 8.58
C ARG A 38 17.36 7.36 7.66
N LEU A 39 16.61 8.05 6.79
CA LEU A 39 17.17 9.04 5.88
C LEU A 39 17.32 10.42 6.54
N VAL A 40 18.17 11.27 5.97
CA VAL A 40 18.25 12.70 6.33
C VAL A 40 17.77 13.53 5.16
N ALA A 41 16.82 14.43 5.38
CA ALA A 41 16.38 15.38 4.38
C ALA A 41 16.03 16.72 5.02
N ASP A 42 16.50 17.81 4.39
CA ASP A 42 16.24 19.20 4.77
C ASP A 42 14.97 19.76 4.12
N LYS A 43 14.45 19.09 3.08
CA LYS A 43 13.24 19.42 2.35
C LYS A 43 12.67 18.18 1.67
N VAL A 44 11.39 18.23 1.28
CA VAL A 44 10.68 17.07 0.71
C VAL A 44 11.20 16.70 -0.68
N LEU A 45 11.29 17.66 -1.59
CA LEU A 45 11.68 17.44 -2.98
C LEU A 45 13.15 17.80 -3.21
N ASN A 46 13.89 16.84 -3.77
CA ASN A 46 15.30 16.90 -4.09
C ASN A 46 16.15 17.45 -2.92
N PRO A 47 16.13 16.79 -1.74
CA PRO A 47 16.88 17.25 -0.57
C PRO A 47 18.38 17.36 -0.83
N THR A 48 19.07 18.17 -0.03
CA THR A 48 20.50 18.41 -0.17
C THR A 48 21.28 17.10 -0.04
N GLY A 49 22.21 16.85 -0.98
CA GLY A 49 23.04 15.64 -1.01
C GLY A 49 22.42 14.45 -1.75
N TYR A 50 21.16 14.54 -2.19
CA TYR A 50 20.55 13.55 -3.09
C TYR A 50 20.91 13.87 -4.53
N SER A 51 21.38 12.87 -5.27
CA SER A 51 21.86 13.04 -6.64
C SER A 51 21.87 11.73 -7.42
N GLN A 52 22.25 11.79 -8.69
CA GLN A 52 22.52 10.66 -9.56
C GLN A 52 23.70 10.98 -10.48
N GLU A 53 24.27 9.96 -11.12
CA GLU A 53 25.19 10.15 -12.24
C GLU A 53 24.46 10.76 -13.46
N THR A 54 25.16 11.60 -14.22
CA THR A 54 24.65 12.13 -15.50
C THR A 54 24.58 11.05 -16.58
N GLY A 55 23.65 11.18 -17.52
CA GLY A 55 23.52 10.28 -18.68
C GLY A 55 22.43 9.21 -18.56
N GLY A 56 21.83 9.04 -17.37
CA GLY A 56 20.61 8.25 -17.16
C GLY A 56 19.33 9.08 -17.26
N THR A 57 18.19 8.43 -17.02
CA THR A 57 16.91 9.13 -16.84
C THR A 57 17.00 10.05 -15.63
N ARG A 58 16.62 11.33 -15.78
CA ARG A 58 16.63 12.30 -14.68
C ARG A 58 15.53 11.99 -13.66
N LEU A 59 15.88 11.99 -12.38
CA LEU A 59 14.98 11.63 -11.28
C LEU A 59 14.68 12.82 -10.37
N ASP A 60 13.47 12.81 -9.82
CA ASP A 60 13.11 13.54 -8.61
C ASP A 60 13.18 12.59 -7.41
N PHE A 61 13.78 13.05 -6.31
CA PHE A 61 13.82 12.37 -5.03
C PHE A 61 12.84 13.04 -4.07
N VAL A 62 11.89 12.28 -3.56
CA VAL A 62 10.85 12.78 -2.66
C VAL A 62 10.99 12.05 -1.33
N VAL A 63 11.57 12.72 -0.33
CA VAL A 63 11.68 12.18 1.03
C VAL A 63 10.53 12.76 1.85
N PRO A 64 9.56 11.95 2.29
CA PRO A 64 8.47 12.45 3.13
C PRO A 64 9.00 13.10 4.42
N ASP A 65 8.31 14.15 4.85
CA ASP A 65 8.57 14.82 6.12
C ASP A 65 7.79 14.16 7.28
N GLY A 66 7.95 14.72 8.48
CA GLY A 66 7.25 14.25 9.67
C GLY A 66 7.91 13.06 10.39
N PRO A 67 7.33 12.60 11.52
CA PRO A 67 7.96 11.64 12.42
C PRO A 67 8.31 10.30 11.75
N ASP A 68 7.49 9.86 10.82
CA ASP A 68 7.58 8.62 10.07
C ASP A 68 8.03 8.81 8.60
N GLY A 69 8.40 10.04 8.22
CA GLY A 69 8.72 10.41 6.85
C GLY A 69 10.03 9.81 6.33
N PHE A 70 11.04 9.80 7.18
CA PHE A 70 12.42 9.42 6.86
C PHE A 70 12.69 7.90 6.78
N THR A 71 11.64 7.08 6.60
CA THR A 71 11.75 5.62 6.42
C THR A 71 12.08 5.21 4.99
N GLY A 72 12.15 6.16 4.07
CA GLY A 72 12.44 5.90 2.66
C GLY A 72 12.16 7.14 1.81
N MET A 73 12.16 6.95 0.50
CA MET A 73 11.91 8.01 -0.46
C MET A 73 11.13 7.48 -1.66
N PHE A 74 10.29 8.32 -2.26
CA PHE A 74 9.80 8.07 -3.60
C PHE A 74 10.82 8.58 -4.62
N VAL A 75 11.07 7.77 -5.64
CA VAL A 75 11.90 8.12 -6.80
C VAL A 75 11.00 8.08 -8.02
N ARG A 76 10.93 9.18 -8.79
CA ARG A 76 10.14 9.25 -10.02
C ARG A 76 10.92 9.94 -11.12
N ARG A 77 10.47 9.83 -12.37
CA ARG A 77 11.00 10.64 -13.47
C ARG A 77 10.83 12.13 -13.13
N ALA A 78 11.89 12.93 -13.29
CA ALA A 78 11.82 14.37 -13.07
C ALA A 78 11.01 15.09 -14.16
N GLU A 79 11.03 14.56 -15.37
CA GLU A 79 10.41 15.15 -16.54
C GLU A 79 9.19 14.34 -16.99
N TYR A 80 8.31 14.98 -17.75
CA TYR A 80 7.22 14.27 -18.40
C TYR A 80 7.75 13.23 -19.39
N GLY A 81 6.96 12.21 -19.63
CA GLY A 81 7.30 11.15 -20.57
C GLY A 81 6.95 9.76 -20.05
N VAL A 82 7.13 8.79 -20.94
CA VAL A 82 6.81 7.38 -20.74
C VAL A 82 8.01 6.54 -21.16
N GLY A 83 8.23 5.41 -20.49
CA GLY A 83 9.21 4.41 -20.89
C GLY A 83 10.06 3.92 -19.73
N LYS A 84 11.15 3.24 -20.06
CA LYS A 84 12.09 2.73 -19.07
C LYS A 84 12.74 3.87 -18.27
N VAL A 85 12.84 3.67 -16.96
CA VAL A 85 13.77 4.42 -16.12
C VAL A 85 15.03 3.60 -15.94
N ALA A 86 16.18 4.25 -16.10
CA ALA A 86 17.48 3.72 -15.72
C ALA A 86 18.36 4.87 -15.25
N ALA A 87 18.84 4.80 -14.01
CA ALA A 87 19.77 5.76 -13.43
C ALA A 87 20.80 5.03 -12.56
N THR A 88 22.04 5.52 -12.60
CA THR A 88 23.15 4.94 -11.85
C THR A 88 23.69 5.91 -10.81
N LYS A 89 24.37 5.36 -9.81
CA LYS A 89 24.93 6.09 -8.67
C LYS A 89 23.95 7.05 -7.99
N VAL A 90 22.71 6.62 -7.84
CA VAL A 90 21.70 7.34 -7.06
C VAL A 90 22.17 7.41 -5.61
N THR A 91 22.22 8.63 -5.07
CA THR A 91 22.70 8.91 -3.73
C THR A 91 21.54 9.24 -2.80
N ALA A 92 21.47 8.54 -1.66
CA ALA A 92 20.58 8.84 -0.54
C ALA A 92 21.38 9.04 0.74
N ILE A 93 20.96 9.98 1.58
CA ILE A 93 21.69 10.35 2.80
C ILE A 93 21.14 9.56 3.98
N TRP A 94 22.02 8.85 4.68
CA TRP A 94 21.72 8.00 5.83
C TRP A 94 22.03 8.75 7.13
N ASP A 95 21.08 8.80 8.06
CA ASP A 95 21.32 9.15 9.46
C ASP A 95 21.97 7.98 10.20
N LEU A 96 23.30 7.96 10.20
CA LEU A 96 24.10 6.92 10.84
C LEU A 96 23.78 6.76 12.33
N ALA A 97 23.51 7.87 13.03
CA ALA A 97 23.27 7.87 14.47
C ALA A 97 21.91 7.24 14.84
N ALA A 98 20.98 7.14 13.89
CA ALA A 98 19.68 6.51 14.11
C ALA A 98 19.75 4.99 14.21
N ASN A 99 20.85 4.36 13.78
CA ASN A 99 21.02 2.91 13.79
C ASN A 99 21.99 2.47 14.90
N LYS A 100 21.54 1.52 15.73
CA LYS A 100 22.30 1.02 16.88
C LYS A 100 23.56 0.31 16.42
N GLY A 101 24.69 0.58 17.09
CA GLY A 101 25.96 -0.08 16.78
C GLY A 101 26.62 0.39 15.47
N MET A 102 26.12 1.46 14.84
CA MET A 102 26.72 2.03 13.64
C MET A 102 27.63 3.21 14.01
N THR A 103 28.93 3.06 13.78
CA THR A 103 29.91 4.15 13.88
C THR A 103 30.33 4.61 12.48
N LYS A 104 31.30 5.52 12.33
CA LYS A 104 31.72 6.02 11.00
C LYS A 104 32.54 5.02 10.18
N ASP A 105 33.18 4.03 10.83
CA ASP A 105 34.07 3.05 10.19
C ASP A 105 33.60 1.57 10.13
N PRO A 106 32.32 1.19 10.38
CA PRO A 106 31.92 -0.21 10.33
C PRO A 106 31.85 -0.69 8.89
N LYS A 107 32.37 -1.89 8.66
CA LYS A 107 31.96 -2.70 7.53
C LYS A 107 30.49 -3.05 7.73
N VAL A 108 29.64 -2.59 6.82
CA VAL A 108 28.20 -2.83 6.88
C VAL A 108 27.71 -3.52 5.61
N SER A 109 26.69 -4.35 5.75
CA SER A 109 25.89 -4.82 4.63
C SER A 109 24.68 -3.88 4.49
N VAL A 110 24.43 -3.38 3.28
CA VAL A 110 23.25 -2.58 2.96
C VAL A 110 22.43 -3.30 1.89
N ARG A 111 21.11 -3.30 2.06
CA ARG A 111 20.14 -3.80 1.08
C ARG A 111 19.20 -2.66 0.73
N ALA A 112 19.08 -2.35 -0.56
CA ALA A 112 18.08 -1.43 -1.08
C ALA A 112 16.89 -2.24 -1.59
N PHE A 113 15.68 -1.74 -1.34
CA PHE A 113 14.43 -2.31 -1.82
C PHE A 113 13.67 -1.23 -2.58
N GLY A 114 13.08 -1.59 -3.72
CA GLY A 114 12.23 -0.72 -4.51
C GLY A 114 10.87 -1.38 -4.71
N ILE A 115 9.79 -0.63 -4.45
CA ILE A 115 8.43 -1.07 -4.73
C ILE A 115 7.81 -0.08 -5.70
N GLU A 116 7.34 -0.54 -6.86
CA GLU A 116 6.62 0.33 -7.79
C GLU A 116 5.30 0.81 -7.19
N MET A 117 5.07 2.10 -7.27
CA MET A 117 3.94 2.84 -6.73
C MET A 117 3.30 3.69 -7.82
N VAL A 118 2.02 3.97 -7.64
CA VAL A 118 1.23 4.89 -8.45
C VAL A 118 0.77 6.02 -7.54
N PHE A 119 0.90 7.27 -8.01
CA PHE A 119 0.33 8.40 -7.32
C PHE A 119 -1.19 8.44 -7.50
N VAL A 120 -1.90 8.69 -6.42
CA VAL A 120 -3.36 8.86 -6.39
C VAL A 120 -3.61 10.30 -5.93
N PRO A 121 -4.00 11.19 -6.85
CA PRO A 121 -4.15 12.61 -6.55
C PRO A 121 -5.18 12.89 -5.47
N GLU A 122 -5.00 14.03 -4.79
CA GLU A 122 -6.02 14.58 -3.90
C GLU A 122 -7.26 14.93 -4.71
N GLY A 123 -8.44 14.69 -4.12
CA GLY A 123 -9.69 15.15 -4.73
C GLY A 123 -10.91 14.31 -4.36
N PRO A 124 -12.10 14.83 -4.72
CA PRO A 124 -13.36 14.18 -4.45
C PRO A 124 -13.56 12.91 -5.29
N PHE A 125 -14.32 11.98 -4.76
CA PHE A 125 -14.68 10.73 -5.42
C PHE A 125 -15.97 10.16 -4.80
N PHE A 126 -16.53 9.14 -5.44
CA PHE A 126 -17.73 8.47 -4.96
C PHE A 126 -17.42 7.12 -4.31
N LEU A 127 -18.13 6.86 -3.21
CA LEU A 127 -18.26 5.55 -2.59
C LEU A 127 -19.62 4.96 -2.98
N GLY A 128 -19.60 3.71 -3.45
CA GLY A 128 -20.76 3.07 -4.06
C GLY A 128 -20.85 3.32 -5.56
N SER A 129 -21.55 2.42 -6.25
CA SER A 129 -21.65 2.34 -7.71
C SER A 129 -22.99 2.84 -8.28
N GLY A 130 -24.02 3.06 -7.44
CA GLY A 130 -25.39 3.18 -7.94
C GLY A 130 -26.12 1.84 -8.06
N GLY A 131 -25.37 0.74 -7.93
CA GLY A 131 -25.85 -0.62 -8.14
C GLY A 131 -26.37 -1.30 -6.87
N THR A 132 -26.52 -2.61 -6.97
CA THR A 132 -27.08 -3.48 -5.92
C THR A 132 -26.05 -4.45 -5.34
N GLU A 133 -24.75 -4.18 -5.54
CA GLU A 133 -23.66 -5.02 -5.05
C GLU A 133 -23.81 -5.31 -3.55
N PRO A 134 -23.48 -6.51 -3.07
CA PRO A 134 -23.50 -6.77 -1.64
C PRO A 134 -22.64 -5.78 -0.84
N TYR A 135 -23.21 -5.31 0.26
CA TYR A 135 -22.54 -4.50 1.30
C TYR A 135 -22.02 -3.12 0.85
N HIS A 136 -22.33 -2.63 -0.35
CA HIS A 136 -21.86 -1.35 -0.88
C HIS A 136 -22.12 -0.17 0.05
N PHE A 137 -21.29 0.85 -0.10
CA PHE A 137 -21.54 2.17 0.49
C PHE A 137 -22.63 2.92 -0.26
N TYR A 138 -23.37 3.73 0.47
CA TYR A 138 -24.35 4.66 -0.09
C TYR A 138 -24.58 5.84 0.85
N GLN A 139 -25.15 6.91 0.32
CA GLN A 139 -25.65 8.03 1.09
C GLN A 139 -27.05 7.70 1.60
N TYR A 140 -27.23 7.69 2.91
CA TYR A 140 -28.55 7.51 3.51
C TYR A 140 -29.45 8.70 3.16
N THR A 141 -30.73 8.41 2.92
CA THR A 141 -31.77 9.40 2.60
C THR A 141 -32.89 9.32 3.63
N ASP A 142 -33.90 8.49 3.38
CA ASP A 142 -35.09 8.30 4.22
C ASP A 142 -35.35 6.81 4.53
N GLY A 143 -34.42 5.93 4.16
CA GLY A 143 -34.54 4.48 4.32
C GLY A 143 -35.30 3.76 3.20
N THR A 144 -35.83 4.47 2.20
CA THR A 144 -36.57 3.86 1.07
C THR A 144 -35.65 3.33 -0.03
N GLN A 145 -34.43 3.87 -0.13
CA GLN A 145 -33.43 3.48 -1.13
C GLN A 145 -32.05 3.32 -0.51
N HIS A 146 -31.15 2.80 -1.33
CA HIS A 146 -29.80 2.48 -0.92
C HIS A 146 -28.78 2.50 -2.06
N THR A 147 -29.17 2.99 -3.22
CA THR A 147 -28.34 3.00 -4.42
C THR A 147 -27.62 4.33 -4.58
N GLN A 148 -28.06 5.42 -3.93
CA GLN A 148 -27.42 6.73 -4.07
C GLN A 148 -25.96 6.71 -3.57
N PRO A 149 -24.96 6.90 -4.44
CA PRO A 149 -23.55 6.91 -4.03
C PRO A 149 -23.23 8.06 -3.06
N TYR A 150 -22.31 7.83 -2.13
CA TYR A 150 -21.85 8.85 -1.19
C TYR A 150 -20.63 9.58 -1.74
N ARG A 151 -20.66 10.92 -1.80
CA ARG A 151 -19.54 11.71 -2.32
C ARG A 151 -18.61 12.16 -1.20
N VAL A 152 -17.35 11.73 -1.25
CA VAL A 152 -16.29 12.24 -0.38
C VAL A 152 -15.79 13.56 -0.96
N THR A 153 -15.82 14.62 -0.17
CA THR A 153 -15.52 15.99 -0.65
C THR A 153 -14.40 16.71 0.10
N SER A 154 -13.86 16.11 1.17
CA SER A 154 -12.72 16.66 1.91
C SER A 154 -11.97 15.54 2.66
N ALA A 155 -10.76 15.85 3.15
CA ALA A 155 -10.00 14.99 4.08
C ALA A 155 -10.52 15.06 5.54
N GLY A 156 -11.65 15.74 5.78
CA GLY A 156 -12.26 15.87 7.09
C GLY A 156 -13.00 14.61 7.55
N ALA A 157 -13.62 14.73 8.73
CA ALA A 157 -14.46 13.67 9.28
C ALA A 157 -15.67 13.39 8.35
N ILE A 158 -16.07 12.13 8.28
CA ILE A 158 -17.25 11.69 7.51
C ILE A 158 -18.33 11.26 8.50
N PRO A 159 -19.43 12.01 8.65
CA PRO A 159 -20.51 11.60 9.53
C PRO A 159 -21.27 10.39 8.96
N THR A 160 -21.60 9.46 9.85
CA THR A 160 -22.19 8.16 9.52
C THR A 160 -23.52 7.96 10.24
N GLY A 161 -24.42 7.21 9.60
CA GLY A 161 -25.68 6.81 10.23
C GLY A 161 -26.89 6.85 9.33
N GLN A 162 -28.03 6.49 9.90
CA GLN A 162 -29.34 6.50 9.27
C GLN A 162 -29.98 7.89 9.33
N GLN A 163 -29.25 8.90 8.89
CA GLN A 163 -29.72 10.27 8.72
C GLN A 163 -29.42 10.74 7.30
N ALA A 164 -30.32 11.57 6.76
CA ALA A 164 -30.17 12.09 5.41
C ALA A 164 -28.78 12.72 5.18
N GLY A 165 -28.13 12.34 4.08
CA GLY A 165 -26.82 12.84 3.68
C GLY A 165 -25.62 12.18 4.36
N LYS A 166 -25.79 11.13 5.17
CA LYS A 166 -24.69 10.45 5.88
C LYS A 166 -24.21 9.21 5.16
N LEU A 167 -22.94 8.84 5.37
CA LEU A 167 -22.37 7.61 4.83
C LEU A 167 -22.99 6.41 5.55
N TRP A 168 -23.44 5.43 4.78
CA TRP A 168 -24.01 4.20 5.30
C TRP A 168 -23.67 2.97 4.44
N ALA A 169 -23.94 1.79 4.99
CA ALA A 169 -23.91 0.50 4.31
C ALA A 169 -24.94 -0.42 4.98
N ARG A 170 -25.07 -1.67 4.53
CA ARG A 170 -26.11 -2.60 5.04
C ARG A 170 -25.56 -3.99 5.29
N ARG A 171 -26.45 -4.84 5.82
CA ARG A 171 -26.23 -6.30 6.02
C ARG A 171 -25.10 -6.62 7.02
N GLY A 172 -24.89 -5.77 8.02
CA GLY A 172 -23.84 -5.95 9.04
C GLY A 172 -22.58 -5.14 8.78
N ALA A 173 -22.37 -4.71 7.53
CA ALA A 173 -21.17 -3.96 7.10
C ALA A 173 -21.24 -2.43 7.34
N GLN A 174 -22.25 -1.95 8.06
CA GLN A 174 -22.45 -0.52 8.31
C GLN A 174 -21.42 0.07 9.31
N PRO A 175 -21.03 1.34 9.13
CA PRO A 175 -20.36 2.10 10.19
C PRO A 175 -21.32 2.35 11.38
N GLU A 176 -20.86 3.10 12.39
CA GLU A 176 -21.66 3.42 13.56
C GLU A 176 -22.83 4.34 13.24
N ASP A 177 -24.03 4.01 13.73
CA ASP A 177 -25.18 4.90 13.59
C ASP A 177 -25.01 6.14 14.48
N LYS A 178 -25.37 7.31 13.94
CA LYS A 178 -25.15 8.62 14.59
C LYS A 178 -23.68 8.88 14.99
N GLY A 179 -22.74 8.28 14.27
CA GLY A 179 -21.32 8.40 14.50
C GLY A 179 -20.60 9.25 13.45
N GLU A 180 -19.27 9.11 13.42
CA GLU A 180 -18.42 9.64 12.36
C GLU A 180 -17.17 8.77 12.18
N LEU A 181 -16.63 8.78 10.96
CA LEU A 181 -15.23 8.43 10.73
C LEU A 181 -14.40 9.69 11.03
N PRO A 182 -13.46 9.64 11.99
CA PRO A 182 -12.70 10.82 12.39
C PRO A 182 -11.80 11.30 11.24
N ALA A 183 -11.43 12.58 11.23
CA ALA A 183 -10.53 13.15 10.21
C ALA A 183 -9.13 12.47 10.15
N ALA A 184 -8.72 11.79 11.23
CA ALA A 184 -7.49 11.00 11.25
C ALA A 184 -7.61 9.67 10.48
N PHE A 185 -8.83 9.18 10.21
CA PHE A 185 -9.03 7.99 9.39
C PHE A 185 -8.75 8.34 7.91
N PRO A 186 -7.89 7.59 7.20
CA PRO A 186 -7.61 7.84 5.79
C PRO A 186 -8.85 7.60 4.91
N ASN A 187 -9.61 8.66 4.65
CA ASN A 187 -10.86 8.60 3.91
C ASN A 187 -10.66 8.61 2.38
N GLY A 188 -9.42 8.61 1.91
CA GLY A 188 -9.04 8.62 0.50
C GLY A 188 -9.02 9.99 -0.17
N TYR A 189 -9.52 11.06 0.45
CA TYR A 189 -9.53 12.38 -0.18
C TYR A 189 -8.11 12.91 -0.43
N ALA A 190 -7.27 12.94 0.61
CA ALA A 190 -5.89 13.39 0.52
C ALA A 190 -5.06 12.53 -0.45
N ALA A 191 -4.02 13.10 -1.04
CA ALA A 191 -3.15 12.36 -1.96
C ALA A 191 -2.35 11.26 -1.26
N PHE A 192 -2.15 10.14 -1.97
CA PHE A 192 -1.33 9.02 -1.48
C PHE A 192 -0.70 8.26 -2.65
N TYR A 193 0.26 7.40 -2.34
CA TYR A 193 0.82 6.43 -3.27
C TYR A 193 0.27 5.05 -2.95
N CYS A 194 -0.17 4.32 -3.98
CA CYS A 194 -0.59 2.93 -3.89
C CYS A 194 0.41 2.02 -4.59
N MET A 195 0.70 0.85 -4.03
CA MET A 195 1.52 -0.14 -4.73
C MET A 195 0.90 -0.48 -6.10
N LYS A 196 1.69 -0.33 -7.17
CA LYS A 196 1.25 -0.56 -8.56
C LYS A 196 0.83 -2.00 -8.80
N PHE A 197 1.50 -2.93 -8.12
CA PHE A 197 1.22 -4.36 -8.13
C PHE A 197 0.96 -4.85 -6.70
N HIS A 198 0.30 -5.99 -6.56
CA HIS A 198 0.31 -6.74 -5.30
C HIS A 198 1.75 -7.02 -4.86
N VAL A 199 1.95 -7.33 -3.57
CA VAL A 199 3.22 -7.89 -3.09
C VAL A 199 3.67 -9.01 -4.04
N LEU A 200 4.86 -8.86 -4.61
CA LEU A 200 5.41 -9.84 -5.53
C LEU A 200 6.15 -10.95 -4.77
N VAL A 201 6.23 -12.14 -5.36
CA VAL A 201 6.88 -13.31 -4.75
C VAL A 201 8.32 -13.00 -4.33
N CYS A 202 9.10 -12.31 -5.17
CA CYS A 202 10.46 -11.92 -4.82
C CYS A 202 10.51 -10.84 -3.74
N HIS A 203 9.59 -9.86 -3.74
CA HIS A 203 9.50 -8.88 -2.64
C HIS A 203 9.20 -9.56 -1.30
N TYR A 204 8.31 -10.55 -1.28
CA TYR A 204 8.00 -11.29 -0.06
C TYR A 204 9.16 -12.18 0.38
N THR A 205 9.87 -12.79 -0.57
CA THR A 205 11.09 -13.57 -0.30
C THR A 205 12.19 -12.71 0.35
N ASP A 206 12.41 -11.53 -0.19
CA ASP A 206 13.34 -10.55 0.37
C ASP A 206 12.95 -10.16 1.79
N PHE A 207 11.67 -9.87 2.02
CA PHE A 207 11.12 -9.61 3.35
C PHE A 207 11.40 -10.75 4.33
N LEU A 208 11.10 -12.01 3.97
CA LEU A 208 11.34 -13.17 4.83
C LEU A 208 12.81 -13.33 5.21
N ASN A 209 13.74 -12.99 4.31
CA ASN A 209 15.19 -13.04 4.59
C ASN A 209 15.71 -11.88 5.45
N MET A 210 14.86 -10.90 5.76
CA MET A 210 15.19 -9.74 6.60
C MET A 210 14.54 -9.82 7.99
N LEU A 211 13.79 -10.89 8.28
CA LEU A 211 13.20 -11.18 9.58
C LEU A 211 14.10 -12.10 10.40
N ASP A 212 13.88 -12.12 11.73
CA ASP A 212 14.42 -13.19 12.55
C ASP A 212 13.79 -14.54 12.17
N ALA A 213 14.47 -15.64 12.50
CA ALA A 213 14.06 -16.97 12.05
C ALA A 213 12.65 -17.37 12.53
N PRO A 214 12.27 -17.19 13.82
CA PRO A 214 10.91 -17.46 14.26
C PRO A 214 9.84 -16.64 13.52
N GLN A 215 10.06 -15.34 13.30
CA GLN A 215 9.14 -14.46 12.59
C GLN A 215 8.96 -14.88 11.13
N ALA A 216 10.04 -15.30 10.47
CA ALA A 216 10.01 -15.80 9.10
C ALA A 216 9.27 -17.14 9.00
N GLU A 217 9.50 -18.07 9.94
CA GLU A 217 8.85 -19.39 9.93
C GLU A 217 7.33 -19.30 10.07
N ILE A 218 6.79 -18.45 10.95
CA ILE A 218 5.33 -18.30 11.10
C ILE A 218 4.66 -17.65 9.88
N ARG A 219 5.44 -16.99 9.01
CA ARG A 219 5.00 -16.28 7.78
C ARG A 219 5.28 -17.06 6.51
N TYR A 220 6.10 -18.10 6.58
CA TYR A 220 6.38 -19.04 5.49
C TYR A 220 5.61 -20.35 5.75
N THR A 221 4.36 -20.39 5.30
CA THR A 221 3.50 -21.58 5.45
C THR A 221 3.45 -22.42 4.18
N ASP A 222 2.97 -23.66 4.27
CA ASP A 222 2.81 -24.52 3.09
C ASP A 222 1.97 -23.85 1.99
N LYS A 223 0.94 -23.06 2.34
CA LYS A 223 0.12 -22.32 1.36
C LYS A 223 0.88 -21.23 0.62
N VAL A 224 1.82 -20.55 1.28
CA VAL A 224 2.72 -19.57 0.64
C VAL A 224 3.82 -20.28 -0.15
N ARG A 225 4.23 -21.47 0.32
CA ARG A 225 5.27 -22.30 -0.29
C ARG A 225 4.86 -22.95 -1.60
N TYR A 226 3.60 -23.37 -1.78
CA TYR A 226 3.16 -24.17 -2.94
C TYR A 226 3.35 -23.43 -4.29
N GLY A 227 4.58 -23.50 -4.82
CA GLY A 227 4.98 -23.04 -6.14
C GLY A 227 5.38 -21.57 -6.27
N GLN A 228 5.67 -20.86 -5.17
CA GLN A 228 6.07 -19.44 -5.21
C GLN A 228 7.49 -19.21 -4.65
N ILE A 229 7.78 -19.73 -3.45
CA ILE A 229 9.04 -19.47 -2.76
C ILE A 229 9.70 -20.79 -2.38
N GLY A 230 10.98 -20.95 -2.75
CA GLY A 230 11.83 -22.08 -2.40
C GLY A 230 12.60 -21.86 -1.09
N ARG A 231 13.19 -22.95 -0.56
CA ARG A 231 14.12 -22.93 0.59
C ARG A 231 15.51 -23.35 0.16
N SER A 232 16.51 -22.78 0.83
CA SER A 232 17.92 -23.15 0.71
C SER A 232 18.51 -23.43 2.09
N GLU A 233 19.45 -24.37 2.13
CA GLU A 233 20.26 -24.67 3.33
C GLU A 233 21.28 -23.56 3.63
N LYS A 234 21.64 -22.76 2.63
CA LYS A 234 22.56 -21.62 2.73
C LYS A 234 21.78 -20.31 2.66
N LEU A 235 22.36 -19.23 3.19
CA LEU A 235 21.80 -17.89 3.00
C LEU A 235 21.91 -17.43 1.54
N PRO A 236 20.90 -16.73 0.98
CA PRO A 236 19.59 -16.45 1.59
C PRO A 236 18.73 -17.72 1.73
N LYS A 237 18.03 -17.84 2.86
CA LYS A 237 17.26 -19.04 3.24
C LYS A 237 16.02 -19.23 2.37
N TYR A 238 15.36 -18.14 2.00
CA TYR A 238 14.20 -18.15 1.10
C TYR A 238 14.63 -17.65 -0.28
N ILE A 239 14.16 -18.31 -1.34
CA ILE A 239 14.58 -18.03 -2.71
C ILE A 239 13.34 -17.88 -3.61
N CYS A 240 13.29 -16.86 -4.45
CA CYS A 240 12.33 -16.78 -5.55
C CYS A 240 12.99 -17.22 -6.86
N GLY A 241 12.23 -17.87 -7.75
CA GLY A 241 12.68 -18.14 -9.10
C GLY A 241 12.73 -16.86 -9.94
N SER A 242 13.66 -16.76 -10.90
CA SER A 242 13.78 -15.59 -11.78
C SER A 242 12.51 -15.35 -12.62
N SER A 243 11.80 -16.43 -12.98
CA SER A 243 10.51 -16.39 -13.68
C SER A 243 9.34 -15.89 -12.82
N ASP A 244 9.49 -15.83 -11.49
CA ASP A 244 8.42 -15.41 -10.57
C ASP A 244 8.57 -13.95 -10.11
N SER A 245 9.54 -13.21 -10.64
CA SER A 245 9.85 -11.83 -10.24
C SER A 245 8.69 -10.84 -10.41
N TRP A 246 7.80 -11.09 -11.37
CA TRP A 246 6.61 -10.30 -11.64
C TRP A 246 5.31 -10.94 -11.12
N ARG A 247 5.39 -12.11 -10.47
CA ARG A 247 4.21 -12.84 -10.00
C ARG A 247 3.74 -12.29 -8.66
N ALA A 248 2.44 -12.04 -8.55
CA ALA A 248 1.81 -11.69 -7.27
C ALA A 248 1.97 -12.86 -6.27
N CYS A 249 2.42 -12.54 -5.07
CA CYS A 249 2.38 -13.44 -3.93
C CYS A 249 0.95 -13.46 -3.40
N VAL A 250 0.38 -14.66 -3.33
CA VAL A 250 -0.97 -14.90 -2.80
C VAL A 250 -0.87 -15.80 -1.56
N ALA A 251 -2.00 -16.17 -0.96
CA ALA A 251 -2.01 -16.88 0.32
C ALA A 251 -1.49 -16.04 1.51
N LEU A 252 -1.56 -14.71 1.39
CA LEU A 252 -1.18 -13.80 2.47
C LEU A 252 -2.35 -13.54 3.42
N SER A 253 -2.16 -13.86 4.71
CA SER A 253 -3.10 -13.43 5.76
C SER A 253 -3.00 -11.92 5.99
N TRP A 254 -3.90 -11.37 6.81
CA TRP A 254 -3.77 -9.99 7.28
C TRP A 254 -2.43 -9.78 7.98
N ALA A 255 -2.06 -10.68 8.89
CA ALA A 255 -0.80 -10.60 9.64
C ALA A 255 0.41 -10.55 8.71
N ASP A 256 0.46 -11.39 7.66
CA ASP A 256 1.55 -11.41 6.69
C ASP A 256 1.69 -10.07 5.96
N GLY A 257 0.59 -9.60 5.37
CA GLY A 257 0.56 -8.36 4.60
C GLY A 257 0.81 -7.10 5.43
N ALA A 258 0.17 -7.00 6.59
CA ALA A 258 0.38 -5.88 7.51
C ALA A 258 1.83 -5.85 8.01
N THR A 259 2.44 -6.99 8.32
CA THR A 259 3.85 -7.05 8.73
C THR A 259 4.76 -6.60 7.58
N PHE A 260 4.48 -7.05 6.35
CA PHE A 260 5.22 -6.60 5.17
C PHE A 260 5.13 -5.07 5.02
N ALA A 261 3.94 -4.49 5.18
CA ALA A 261 3.74 -3.04 5.14
C ALA A 261 4.55 -2.32 6.23
N ALA A 262 4.48 -2.82 7.46
CA ALA A 262 5.18 -2.26 8.60
C ALA A 262 6.71 -2.27 8.36
N TRP A 263 7.22 -3.37 7.81
CA TRP A 263 8.62 -3.55 7.43
C TRP A 263 9.05 -2.68 6.26
N ALA A 264 8.19 -2.46 5.27
CA ALA A 264 8.47 -1.63 4.11
C ALA A 264 8.27 -0.12 4.37
N GLY A 265 7.74 0.28 5.53
CA GLY A 265 7.39 1.68 5.78
C GLY A 265 6.12 2.13 5.05
N LEU A 266 5.24 1.22 4.71
CA LEU A 266 3.92 1.47 4.13
C LEU A 266 2.84 1.34 5.22
N ARG A 267 1.57 1.51 4.86
CA ARG A 267 0.41 1.20 5.70
C ARG A 267 -0.64 0.39 4.93
N PRO A 268 -1.55 -0.32 5.62
CA PRO A 268 -2.74 -0.86 4.99
C PRO A 268 -3.58 0.23 4.33
N MET A 269 -4.21 -0.11 3.21
CA MET A 269 -5.19 0.72 2.52
C MET A 269 -6.55 0.64 3.22
N THR A 270 -7.32 1.72 3.26
CA THR A 270 -8.73 1.65 3.71
C THR A 270 -9.64 1.22 2.58
N GLU A 271 -10.83 0.71 2.88
CA GLU A 271 -11.78 0.36 1.82
C GLU A 271 -12.35 1.58 1.08
N LEU A 272 -12.25 2.78 1.67
CA LEU A 272 -12.55 4.04 0.99
C LEU A 272 -11.47 4.37 -0.04
N GLU A 273 -10.20 4.22 0.34
CA GLU A 273 -9.07 4.36 -0.58
C GLU A 273 -9.11 3.32 -1.69
N TYR A 274 -9.48 2.07 -1.41
CA TYR A 274 -9.64 1.02 -2.43
C TYR A 274 -10.63 1.45 -3.54
N GLU A 275 -11.77 2.03 -3.18
CA GLU A 275 -12.73 2.53 -4.17
C GLU A 275 -12.18 3.73 -4.96
N LYS A 276 -11.45 4.63 -4.30
CA LYS A 276 -10.79 5.73 -5.03
C LYS A 276 -9.70 5.23 -5.97
N VAL A 277 -8.89 4.26 -5.54
CA VAL A 277 -7.83 3.70 -6.37
C VAL A 277 -8.43 3.04 -7.61
N THR A 278 -9.51 2.28 -7.45
CA THR A 278 -10.13 1.58 -8.58
C THR A 278 -10.82 2.52 -9.57
N ARG A 279 -11.68 3.42 -9.07
CA ARG A 279 -12.60 4.24 -9.89
C ARG A 279 -12.09 5.66 -10.19
N GLY A 280 -11.22 6.21 -9.35
CA GLY A 280 -10.84 7.61 -9.43
C GLY A 280 -12.03 8.56 -9.31
N PRO A 281 -12.05 9.68 -10.06
CA PRO A 281 -13.11 10.68 -10.01
C PRO A 281 -14.32 10.32 -10.90
N MET A 282 -14.33 9.14 -11.52
CA MET A 282 -15.36 8.76 -12.48
C MET A 282 -16.72 8.64 -11.82
N GLU A 283 -17.76 8.98 -12.59
CA GLU A 283 -19.15 8.83 -12.15
C GLU A 283 -19.49 7.35 -11.89
N PRO A 284 -20.29 7.07 -10.84
CA PRO A 284 -20.73 5.71 -10.51
C PRO A 284 -21.48 5.03 -11.67
N GLY A 285 -21.30 3.72 -11.84
CA GLY A 285 -21.99 2.90 -12.84
C GLY A 285 -21.09 2.44 -13.99
N TRP A 286 -19.96 3.13 -14.23
CA TRP A 286 -18.94 2.71 -15.22
C TRP A 286 -18.24 1.39 -14.83
N ASP A 287 -18.33 1.02 -13.55
CA ASP A 287 -17.63 -0.10 -12.91
C ASP A 287 -18.42 -1.42 -12.89
N THR A 288 -19.50 -1.52 -13.66
CA THR A 288 -20.47 -2.62 -13.57
C THR A 288 -20.43 -3.64 -14.71
N GLY A 289 -19.56 -3.45 -15.72
CA GLY A 289 -19.81 -4.01 -17.06
C GLY A 289 -18.67 -4.68 -17.84
N ASP A 290 -17.46 -4.85 -17.32
CA ASP A 290 -16.41 -5.59 -18.05
C ASP A 290 -16.07 -6.96 -17.44
N ASP A 291 -15.87 -7.94 -18.32
CA ASP A 291 -15.39 -9.30 -17.99
C ASP A 291 -13.85 -9.38 -18.03
N LEU A 292 -13.17 -8.25 -18.25
CA LEU A 292 -11.74 -8.17 -18.53
C LEU A 292 -11.00 -7.50 -17.37
N ASP A 293 -9.85 -8.08 -17.02
CA ASP A 293 -8.95 -7.46 -16.04
C ASP A 293 -8.35 -6.18 -16.66
N HIS A 294 -8.74 -5.03 -16.13
CA HIS A 294 -8.24 -3.73 -16.57
C HIS A 294 -7.46 -3.04 -15.45
N PRO A 295 -6.48 -2.17 -15.77
CA PRO A 295 -5.96 -1.26 -14.77
C PRO A 295 -7.10 -0.41 -14.19
N SER A 296 -6.92 0.01 -12.94
CA SER A 296 -7.74 1.09 -12.40
C SER A 296 -7.58 2.39 -13.19
N TYR A 297 -8.45 3.37 -12.91
CA TYR A 297 -8.34 4.74 -13.45
C TYR A 297 -6.94 5.34 -13.30
N TRP A 298 -6.22 5.00 -12.23
CA TRP A 298 -4.88 5.54 -11.96
C TRP A 298 -3.72 4.68 -12.50
N GLU A 299 -3.99 3.60 -13.23
CA GLU A 299 -3.00 2.62 -13.70
C GLU A 299 -2.41 1.71 -12.60
N VAL A 300 -3.07 1.61 -11.43
CA VAL A 300 -2.84 0.47 -10.51
C VAL A 300 -3.32 -0.81 -11.17
N ARG A 301 -2.46 -1.82 -11.25
CA ARG A 301 -2.68 -3.06 -12.00
C ARG A 301 -3.40 -4.10 -11.17
N ASN A 302 -4.24 -4.94 -11.78
CA ASN A 302 -4.83 -6.13 -11.16
C ASN A 302 -5.60 -5.83 -9.86
N ILE A 303 -6.38 -4.75 -9.82
CA ILE A 303 -7.13 -4.32 -8.62
C ILE A 303 -8.66 -4.41 -8.79
N ASN A 304 -9.16 -4.42 -10.03
CA ASN A 304 -10.56 -4.63 -10.42
C ASN A 304 -10.62 -5.50 -11.68
N GLY A 305 -11.65 -6.36 -11.79
CA GLY A 305 -11.76 -7.33 -12.88
C GLY A 305 -12.29 -8.68 -12.43
N TRP A 306 -12.55 -9.56 -13.40
CA TRP A 306 -13.26 -10.82 -13.17
C TRP A 306 -12.44 -11.91 -12.49
N ARG A 307 -11.09 -11.88 -12.58
CA ARG A 307 -10.22 -12.97 -12.09
C ARG A 307 -9.02 -12.48 -11.28
N LEU A 308 -9.31 -11.77 -10.18
CA LEU A 308 -8.25 -11.21 -9.35
C LEU A 308 -8.21 -11.83 -7.93
N PRO A 309 -7.01 -11.93 -7.33
CA PRO A 309 -6.88 -12.21 -5.91
C PRO A 309 -7.67 -11.18 -5.11
N ARG A 310 -8.25 -11.59 -3.99
CA ARG A 310 -8.96 -10.65 -3.12
C ARG A 310 -7.94 -9.84 -2.32
N GLU A 311 -8.22 -8.56 -2.09
CA GLU A 311 -7.35 -7.67 -1.32
C GLU A 311 -7.91 -7.41 0.08
N ARG A 312 -7.03 -7.07 1.02
CA ARG A 312 -7.38 -6.88 2.43
C ARG A 312 -7.19 -5.42 2.88
N PRO A 313 -8.23 -4.57 2.80
CA PRO A 313 -8.18 -3.23 3.37
C PRO A 313 -8.61 -3.19 4.83
N VAL A 314 -8.44 -2.03 5.47
CA VAL A 314 -9.11 -1.70 6.74
C VAL A 314 -10.58 -1.41 6.48
N THR A 315 -11.48 -2.04 7.26
CA THR A 315 -12.94 -1.88 7.11
C THR A 315 -13.53 -0.90 8.12
N VAL A 316 -14.51 -0.10 7.69
CA VAL A 316 -15.32 0.76 8.56
C VAL A 316 -16.48 0.02 9.23
N GLY A 317 -16.79 -1.20 8.75
CA GLY A 317 -17.81 -2.07 9.33
C GLY A 317 -17.48 -2.59 10.73
N ASN A 318 -16.23 -2.40 11.18
CA ASN A 318 -15.77 -2.80 12.51
C ASN A 318 -15.18 -1.61 13.27
N ALA A 319 -15.46 -1.50 14.58
CA ALA A 319 -14.99 -0.40 15.42
C ALA A 319 -13.45 -0.29 15.47
N LYS A 320 -12.73 -1.41 15.49
CA LYS A 320 -11.26 -1.42 15.46
C LYS A 320 -10.73 -0.83 14.16
N GLY A 321 -11.35 -1.15 13.02
CA GLY A 321 -11.00 -0.58 11.74
C GLY A 321 -11.31 0.92 11.65
N ARG A 322 -12.43 1.39 12.22
CA ARG A 322 -12.74 2.84 12.31
C ARG A 322 -11.74 3.63 13.17
N SER A 323 -11.05 2.98 14.11
CA SER A 323 -10.02 3.60 14.94
C SER A 323 -8.65 3.74 14.26
N PHE A 324 -8.49 3.21 13.05
CA PHE A 324 -7.25 3.32 12.27
C PHE A 324 -6.95 4.78 11.93
N LYS A 325 -5.72 5.22 12.21
CA LYS A 325 -5.28 6.61 12.02
C LYS A 325 -4.36 6.77 10.81
N GLY A 326 -4.11 5.69 10.06
CA GLY A 326 -3.23 5.73 8.92
C GLY A 326 -1.77 6.00 9.26
N THR A 327 -1.30 5.63 10.46
CA THR A 327 0.14 5.72 10.77
C THR A 327 0.92 4.81 9.82
N HIS A 328 2.15 5.17 9.47
CA HIS A 328 2.99 4.32 8.62
C HIS A 328 3.85 3.34 9.43
N GLY A 329 4.20 2.24 8.77
CA GLY A 329 5.24 1.34 9.22
C GLY A 329 6.54 2.08 9.55
N GLN A 330 7.24 1.61 10.57
CA GLN A 330 8.51 2.20 11.02
C GLN A 330 9.71 1.39 10.53
N GLY A 331 9.54 0.59 9.48
CA GLY A 331 10.58 -0.27 8.94
C GLY A 331 10.85 -1.54 9.77
N ARG A 332 9.91 -1.96 10.61
CA ARG A 332 10.02 -3.13 11.51
C ARG A 332 8.80 -4.05 11.36
N ALA A 333 8.94 -5.31 11.76
CA ALA A 333 7.84 -6.28 11.71
C ALA A 333 6.67 -5.93 12.65
N ALA A 334 6.93 -5.21 13.74
CA ALA A 334 5.88 -4.83 14.69
C ALA A 334 4.86 -3.86 14.06
N LEU A 335 3.58 -4.23 14.15
CA LEU A 335 2.47 -3.40 13.67
C LEU A 335 2.28 -2.17 14.57
N PRO A 336 2.02 -0.97 14.00
CA PRO A 336 1.54 0.17 14.77
C PRO A 336 0.22 -0.14 15.51
N ALA A 337 0.03 0.51 16.67
CA ALA A 337 -1.06 0.19 17.60
C ALA A 337 -2.47 0.55 17.08
N ASP A 338 -2.57 1.55 16.21
CA ASP A 338 -3.83 1.96 15.58
C ASP A 338 -4.26 1.02 14.43
N TRP A 339 -3.39 0.11 13.98
CA TRP A 339 -3.75 -0.83 12.93
C TRP A 339 -4.64 -1.95 13.48
N PRO A 340 -5.50 -2.57 12.65
CA PRO A 340 -5.95 -3.94 12.89
C PRO A 340 -4.72 -4.84 13.11
N GLN A 341 -4.74 -5.64 14.18
CA GLN A 341 -3.59 -6.44 14.60
C GLN A 341 -3.58 -7.80 13.88
N GLU A 342 -2.67 -8.70 14.25
CA GLU A 342 -2.50 -10.00 13.58
C GLU A 342 -3.76 -10.90 13.62
N ASP A 343 -4.71 -10.62 14.52
CA ASP A 343 -6.02 -11.26 14.61
C ASP A 343 -7.00 -10.89 13.46
N ALA A 344 -6.62 -9.93 12.61
CA ALA A 344 -7.42 -9.37 11.52
C ALA A 344 -8.70 -8.65 11.96
N VAL A 345 -8.88 -8.35 13.25
CA VAL A 345 -10.06 -7.61 13.73
C VAL A 345 -9.98 -6.16 13.25
N GLY A 346 -10.91 -5.76 12.38
CA GLY A 346 -10.87 -4.46 11.71
C GLY A 346 -10.34 -4.49 10.27
N ALA A 347 -10.00 -5.68 9.76
CA ALA A 347 -9.70 -5.91 8.35
C ALA A 347 -10.94 -6.37 7.57
N GLY A 348 -11.06 -5.94 6.32
CA GLY A 348 -12.08 -6.40 5.37
C GLY A 348 -11.48 -7.20 4.22
N ILE A 349 -12.31 -7.51 3.23
CA ILE A 349 -11.94 -8.15 1.96
C ILE A 349 -12.67 -7.44 0.82
N ARG A 350 -11.93 -7.07 -0.23
CA ARG A 350 -12.43 -6.45 -1.47
C ARG A 350 -11.88 -7.17 -2.69
N GLY A 351 -12.50 -6.94 -3.84
CA GLY A 351 -12.16 -7.65 -5.08
C GLY A 351 -12.53 -9.13 -5.02
N GLY A 352 -11.99 -9.89 -5.96
CA GLY A 352 -12.25 -11.32 -6.11
C GLY A 352 -12.75 -11.66 -7.50
N HIS A 353 -13.48 -12.77 -7.58
CA HIS A 353 -13.92 -13.31 -8.86
C HIS A 353 -15.38 -12.97 -9.12
N GLY A 354 -15.74 -12.84 -10.40
CA GLY A 354 -17.13 -12.59 -10.78
C GLY A 354 -17.63 -11.21 -10.32
N ALA A 355 -18.86 -11.17 -9.81
CA ALA A 355 -19.44 -9.95 -9.25
C ALA A 355 -18.66 -9.38 -8.05
N ALA A 356 -17.78 -10.15 -7.40
CA ALA A 356 -16.88 -9.66 -6.35
C ALA A 356 -15.74 -8.79 -6.89
N GLY A 357 -15.45 -8.89 -8.20
CA GLY A 357 -14.49 -8.03 -8.89
C GLY A 357 -14.93 -6.56 -9.02
N ARG A 358 -16.21 -6.27 -8.75
CA ARG A 358 -16.75 -4.91 -8.81
C ARG A 358 -16.17 -4.06 -7.68
N PRO A 359 -15.65 -2.86 -7.98
CA PRO A 359 -15.10 -1.95 -6.99
C PRO A 359 -15.96 -1.73 -5.76
N SER A 360 -17.30 -1.63 -5.86
CA SER A 360 -18.16 -1.40 -4.68
C SER A 360 -18.64 -2.65 -3.94
N HIS A 361 -18.29 -3.86 -4.40
CA HIS A 361 -18.68 -5.10 -3.70
C HIS A 361 -17.78 -5.37 -2.49
N ARG A 362 -18.26 -5.04 -1.30
CA ARG A 362 -17.55 -5.28 -0.03
C ARG A 362 -17.68 -6.75 0.40
N LEU A 363 -16.86 -7.62 -0.19
CA LEU A 363 -16.95 -9.09 -0.06
C LEU A 363 -16.99 -9.57 1.40
N LEU A 364 -16.19 -8.96 2.28
CA LEU A 364 -16.29 -9.14 3.73
C LEU A 364 -15.96 -7.81 4.43
N ALA A 365 -16.85 -7.32 5.28
CA ALA A 365 -16.68 -6.02 5.93
C ALA A 365 -17.00 -6.00 7.42
N ASP A 366 -17.68 -7.03 7.93
CA ASP A 366 -18.14 -7.18 9.32
C ASP A 366 -17.60 -8.43 10.02
N GLY A 367 -17.08 -9.41 9.27
CA GLY A 367 -16.44 -10.60 9.78
C GLY A 367 -14.92 -10.47 9.97
N VAL A 368 -14.35 -11.46 10.67
CA VAL A 368 -12.90 -11.59 10.91
C VAL A 368 -12.40 -12.84 10.17
N ALA A 369 -11.37 -12.68 9.34
CA ALA A 369 -10.84 -13.75 8.51
C ALA A 369 -9.30 -13.86 8.67
N PRO A 370 -8.77 -14.42 9.77
CA PRO A 370 -7.32 -14.44 10.00
C PRO A 370 -6.57 -15.41 9.07
N GLU A 371 -7.28 -16.25 8.33
CA GLU A 371 -6.73 -17.33 7.53
C GLU A 371 -5.93 -16.86 6.30
N ARG A 372 -5.11 -17.79 5.81
CA ARG A 372 -4.43 -17.72 4.52
C ARG A 372 -5.30 -18.39 3.46
N ALA A 373 -5.94 -17.61 2.60
CA ALA A 373 -6.66 -18.05 1.40
C ALA A 373 -6.15 -17.25 0.19
N ASP A 374 -6.78 -17.34 -0.99
CA ASP A 374 -6.31 -16.66 -2.22
C ASP A 374 -6.46 -15.12 -2.16
N TYR A 375 -5.65 -14.53 -1.28
CA TYR A 375 -5.60 -13.13 -0.94
C TYR A 375 -4.27 -12.55 -1.41
N GLY A 376 -4.37 -11.51 -2.23
CA GLY A 376 -3.27 -10.61 -2.51
C GLY A 376 -3.17 -9.54 -1.42
N TRP A 377 -2.08 -8.78 -1.44
CA TRP A 377 -1.91 -7.68 -0.51
C TRP A 377 -1.23 -6.48 -1.18
N ARG A 378 -1.63 -5.27 -0.77
CA ARG A 378 -0.99 -4.01 -1.15
C ARG A 378 -0.96 -3.06 0.03
N GLY A 379 0.14 -2.32 0.08
CA GLY A 379 0.29 -1.17 0.95
C GLY A 379 0.09 0.12 0.19
N VAL A 380 -0.18 1.17 0.96
CA VAL A 380 -0.18 2.55 0.49
C VAL A 380 0.72 3.38 1.41
N ARG A 381 1.04 4.60 1.00
CA ARG A 381 1.72 5.58 1.84
C ARG A 381 1.23 6.97 1.48
N THR A 382 0.94 7.78 2.48
CA THR A 382 0.47 9.15 2.30
C THR A 382 1.50 9.96 1.49
N ALA A 383 1.02 10.75 0.53
CA ALA A 383 1.90 11.57 -0.27
C ALA A 383 2.32 12.81 0.54
N PRO A 384 3.59 13.24 0.47
CA PRO A 384 4.01 14.49 1.08
C PRO A 384 3.27 15.68 0.46
N LYS A 385 3.04 16.73 1.26
CA LYS A 385 2.42 17.97 0.76
C LYS A 385 3.27 18.57 -0.36
N GLY A 386 2.60 19.12 -1.38
CA GLY A 386 3.25 19.75 -2.53
C GLY A 386 3.79 18.77 -3.58
N ILE A 387 3.43 17.48 -3.49
CA ILE A 387 3.77 16.47 -4.49
C ILE A 387 2.51 16.05 -5.26
N GLY A 388 2.52 16.26 -6.58
CA GLY A 388 1.51 15.71 -7.49
C GLY A 388 0.31 16.61 -7.83
N ASN A 389 0.42 17.91 -7.54
CA ASN A 389 -0.07 19.05 -8.32
C ASN A 389 0.55 20.32 -7.73
#